data_AF-A0A8X6G781-F1
#
_entry.id   AF-A0A8X6G781-F1
#
_cell.length_a   1.000
_cell.length_b   1.000
_cell.length_c   1.000
_cell.angle_alpha   90.00
_cell.angle_beta   90.00
_cell.angle_gamma   90.00
#
_symmetry.space_group_name_H-M   'P 1'
#
loop_
_entity.id
_entity.type
_entity.pdbx_description
1 polymer ?
#
loop_
_entity_poly.entity_id
_entity_poly.type
_entity_poly.pdbx_seq_one_letter_code
_entity_poly.pdbx_strand_id
1 'polypeptide(L)'
;MPPKKSKLCNRSKEARRKRLERAHQSEEQIAARNTTQRIRISESRIQKSKRQRDERLRQNISRNSAAREHHIATFRVRELDRQQTRLFSQTRCWIYSIEWQKRGLPHAYILIWLGVKIISAEIPDPLIDQELFDIVTSHMIHGPCGIFNMTSPCMENGKCEKRFPKQYTNDTVTDIDGYPLYRRRNFENGGHIFTMRMSNSTNQVEIDNQWVVPYSRLLSKTYKAHINVEFSIP
;
A
#
# COMPACT_ATOMS: atom_id res chain seq x y z
N MET A 1 39.35 0.03 -49.26
CA MET A 1 38.51 0.90 -48.41
C MET A 1 38.50 0.34 -46.99
N PRO A 2 38.79 1.10 -45.93
CA PRO A 2 38.65 0.56 -44.58
C PRO A 2 37.17 0.36 -44.24
N PRO A 3 36.81 -0.63 -43.39
CA PRO A 3 35.42 -0.94 -43.11
C PRO A 3 34.76 0.20 -42.32
N LYS A 4 33.56 0.62 -42.76
CA LYS A 4 32.74 1.60 -42.04
C LYS A 4 32.39 1.04 -40.65
N LYS A 5 32.86 1.70 -39.59
CA LYS A 5 32.56 1.35 -38.18
C LYS A 5 31.03 1.25 -37.97
N SER A 6 30.56 0.16 -37.36
CA SER A 6 29.13 -0.15 -37.22
C SER A 6 28.42 0.76 -36.21
N LYS A 7 27.24 1.28 -36.58
CA LYS A 7 26.44 2.22 -35.77
C LYS A 7 25.89 1.60 -34.47
N LEU A 8 25.78 0.27 -34.38
CA LEU A 8 25.25 -0.43 -33.20
C LEU A 8 26.16 -0.29 -31.96
N CYS A 9 27.49 -0.32 -32.14
CA CYS A 9 28.46 -0.25 -31.05
C CYS A 9 28.45 1.13 -30.35
N ASN A 10 28.21 2.20 -31.10
CA ASN A 10 28.23 3.57 -30.56
C ASN A 10 27.00 3.88 -29.67
N ARG A 11 25.81 3.37 -30.00
CA ARG A 11 24.59 3.54 -29.16
C ARG A 11 24.73 2.90 -27.78
N SER A 12 25.37 1.73 -27.72
CA SER A 12 25.67 1.02 -26.47
C SER A 12 26.64 1.82 -25.57
N LYS A 13 27.71 2.37 -26.17
CA LYS A 13 28.69 3.21 -25.46
C LYS A 13 28.10 4.51 -24.94
N GLU A 14 27.27 5.18 -25.74
CA GLU A 14 26.61 6.43 -25.34
C GLU A 14 25.58 6.20 -24.22
N ALA A 15 24.81 5.11 -24.28
CA ALA A 15 23.90 4.73 -23.21
C ALA A 15 24.65 4.42 -21.90
N ARG A 16 25.81 3.75 -21.99
CA ARG A 16 26.67 3.45 -20.82
C ARG A 16 27.25 4.73 -20.22
N ARG A 17 27.74 5.66 -21.04
CA ARG A 17 28.26 6.96 -20.58
C ARG A 17 27.17 7.77 -19.87
N LYS A 18 25.97 7.85 -20.46
CA LYS A 18 24.81 8.50 -19.83
C LYS A 18 24.38 7.85 -18.52
N ARG A 19 24.56 6.53 -18.33
CA ARG A 19 24.28 5.88 -17.04
C ARG A 19 25.28 6.28 -15.97
N LEU A 20 26.57 6.34 -16.30
CA LEU A 20 27.62 6.78 -15.39
C LEU A 20 27.46 8.25 -15.01
N GLU A 21 27.23 9.13 -15.99
CA GLU A 21 26.92 10.55 -15.76
C GLU A 21 25.71 10.73 -14.84
N ARG A 22 24.68 9.88 -14.97
CA ARG A 22 23.48 9.91 -14.11
C ARG A 22 23.71 9.35 -12.72
N ALA A 23 24.67 8.46 -12.53
CA ALA A 23 24.98 7.86 -11.23
C ALA A 23 25.72 8.85 -10.31
N HIS A 24 26.38 9.86 -10.88
CA HIS A 24 27.10 10.91 -10.15
C HIS A 24 26.29 12.20 -9.97
N GLN A 25 24.99 12.20 -10.27
CA GLN A 25 24.16 13.39 -10.09
C GLN A 25 23.80 13.61 -8.61
N SER A 26 23.85 14.86 -8.16
CA SER A 26 23.35 15.23 -6.83
C SER A 26 21.82 15.11 -6.77
N GLU A 27 21.26 15.04 -5.56
CA GLU A 27 19.81 14.96 -5.36
C GLU A 27 19.06 16.13 -6.01
N GLU A 28 19.63 17.33 -5.96
CA GLU A 28 19.08 18.53 -6.59
C GLU A 28 19.08 18.42 -8.13
N GLN A 29 20.16 17.91 -8.72
CA GLN A 29 20.24 17.66 -10.16
C GLN A 29 19.27 16.56 -10.61
N ILE A 30 19.06 15.53 -9.78
CA ILE A 30 18.07 14.48 -10.02
C ILE A 30 16.66 15.08 -9.96
N ALA A 31 16.37 15.91 -8.96
CA ALA A 31 15.09 16.58 -8.79
C ALA A 31 14.79 17.50 -9.98
N ALA A 32 15.73 18.36 -10.37
CA ALA A 32 15.59 19.24 -11.53
C ALA A 32 15.32 18.44 -12.82
N ARG A 33 16.11 17.39 -13.08
CA ARG A 33 15.91 16.51 -14.25
C ARG A 33 14.54 15.85 -14.25
N ASN A 34 14.10 15.33 -13.10
CA ASN A 34 12.79 14.70 -12.96
C ASN A 34 11.66 15.72 -13.21
N THR A 35 11.80 16.95 -12.73
CA THR A 35 10.86 18.06 -12.97
C THR A 35 10.79 18.41 -14.45
N THR A 36 11.94 18.62 -15.12
CA THR A 36 11.99 18.88 -16.57
C THR A 36 11.36 17.73 -17.37
N GLN A 37 11.62 16.49 -16.96
CA GLN A 37 11.03 15.32 -17.63
C GLN A 37 9.51 15.28 -17.45
N ARG A 38 8.98 15.64 -16.27
CA ARG A 38 7.54 15.73 -16.03
C ARG A 38 6.90 16.81 -16.91
N ILE A 39 7.49 17.99 -16.99
CA ILE A 39 7.02 19.11 -17.83
C ILE A 39 6.98 18.70 -19.31
N ARG A 40 8.07 18.14 -19.83
CA ARG A 40 8.13 17.65 -21.21
C ARG A 40 7.08 16.58 -21.50
N ILE A 41 6.86 15.67 -20.54
CA ILE A 41 5.83 14.64 -20.66
C ILE A 41 4.44 15.27 -20.66
N SER A 42 4.15 16.26 -19.80
CA SER A 42 2.85 16.94 -19.76
C SER A 42 2.58 17.73 -21.04
N GLU A 43 3.55 18.48 -21.55
CA GLU A 43 3.44 19.19 -22.83
C GLU A 43 3.16 18.23 -23.99
N SER A 44 3.90 17.12 -24.05
CA SER A 44 3.66 16.07 -25.04
C SER A 44 2.31 15.38 -24.87
N ARG A 45 1.65 15.49 -23.72
CA ARG A 45 0.29 14.93 -23.49
C ARG A 45 -0.77 15.90 -23.98
N ILE A 46 -0.56 17.20 -23.80
CA ILE A 46 -1.46 18.26 -24.26
C ILE A 46 -1.55 18.25 -25.80
N GLN A 47 -0.42 18.03 -26.49
CA GLN A 47 -0.36 18.01 -27.96
C GLN A 47 -0.88 16.71 -28.61
N LYS A 48 -1.34 15.71 -27.85
CA LYS A 48 -1.76 14.41 -28.44
C LYS A 48 -3.15 14.45 -29.04
N SER A 49 -3.24 13.96 -30.27
CA SER A 49 -4.52 13.69 -30.92
C SER A 49 -5.33 12.65 -30.13
N LYS A 50 -6.66 12.68 -30.28
CA LYS A 50 -7.57 11.72 -29.63
C LYS A 50 -7.14 10.26 -29.93
N ARG A 51 -6.80 9.96 -31.18
CA ARG A 51 -6.31 8.63 -31.61
C ARG A 51 -5.04 8.19 -30.89
N GLN A 52 -4.08 9.10 -30.69
CA GLN A 52 -2.84 8.81 -29.95
C GLN A 52 -3.07 8.64 -28.45
N ARG A 53 -4.10 9.29 -27.89
CA ARG A 53 -4.55 9.09 -26.50
C ARG A 53 -5.19 7.71 -26.34
N ASP A 54 -6.08 7.33 -27.25
CA ASP A 54 -6.79 6.05 -27.21
C ASP A 54 -5.84 4.87 -27.40
N GLU A 55 -4.89 4.96 -28.33
CA GLU A 55 -3.87 3.92 -28.55
C GLU A 55 -2.99 3.71 -27.31
N ARG A 56 -2.59 4.80 -26.66
CA ARG A 56 -1.83 4.73 -25.40
C ARG A 56 -2.64 4.08 -24.29
N LEU A 57 -3.93 4.41 -24.19
CA LEU A 57 -4.84 3.79 -23.24
C LEU A 57 -4.94 2.29 -23.49
N ARG A 58 -5.12 1.85 -24.74
CA ARG A 58 -5.13 0.43 -25.13
C ARG A 58 -3.85 -0.29 -24.75
N GLN A 59 -2.68 0.29 -25.05
CA GLN A 59 -1.40 -0.29 -24.69
C GLN A 59 -1.19 -0.37 -23.17
N ASN A 60 -1.66 0.62 -22.41
CA ASN A 60 -1.62 0.58 -20.95
C ASN A 60 -2.54 -0.51 -20.39
N ILE A 61 -3.76 -0.64 -20.93
CA ILE A 61 -4.71 -1.69 -20.55
C ILE A 61 -4.09 -3.07 -20.82
N SER A 62 -3.53 -3.29 -22.00
CA SER A 62 -2.87 -4.57 -22.36
C SER A 62 -1.68 -4.91 -21.45
N ARG A 63 -0.78 -3.93 -21.21
CA ARG A 63 0.35 -4.13 -20.28
C ARG A 63 -0.10 -4.43 -18.85
N ASN A 64 -1.14 -3.73 -18.37
CA ASN A 64 -1.70 -3.97 -17.05
C ASN A 64 -2.47 -5.30 -16.99
N SER A 65 -3.09 -5.76 -18.08
CA SER A 65 -3.75 -7.08 -18.15
C SER A 65 -2.75 -8.22 -17.97
N ALA A 66 -1.63 -8.17 -18.68
CA ALA A 66 -0.58 -9.19 -18.53
C ALA A 66 0.04 -9.20 -17.13
N ALA A 67 0.28 -8.01 -16.55
CA ALA A 67 0.74 -7.89 -15.16
C ALA A 67 -0.32 -8.42 -14.16
N ARG A 68 -1.61 -8.14 -14.42
CA ARG A 68 -2.75 -8.63 -13.63
C ARG A 68 -2.83 -10.15 -13.67
N GLU A 69 -2.72 -10.76 -14.83
CA GLU A 69 -2.73 -12.22 -15.01
C GLU A 69 -1.54 -12.88 -14.30
N HIS A 70 -0.34 -12.32 -14.42
CA HIS A 70 0.86 -12.85 -13.75
C HIS A 70 0.76 -12.77 -12.21
N HIS A 71 0.29 -11.64 -11.68
CA HIS A 71 0.07 -11.48 -10.24
C HIS A 71 -1.02 -12.41 -9.72
N ILE A 72 -2.12 -12.58 -10.47
CA ILE A 72 -3.19 -13.55 -10.13
C ILE A 72 -2.63 -14.97 -10.11
N ALA A 73 -1.86 -15.36 -11.12
CA ALA A 73 -1.25 -16.68 -11.18
C ALA A 73 -0.30 -16.92 -9.99
N THR A 74 0.53 -15.93 -9.65
CA THR A 74 1.46 -16.01 -8.51
C THR A 74 0.72 -16.09 -7.18
N PHE A 75 -0.37 -15.34 -7.01
CA PHE A 75 -1.20 -15.41 -5.82
C PHE A 75 -1.87 -16.79 -5.70
N ARG A 76 -2.43 -17.33 -6.79
CA ARG A 76 -3.03 -18.68 -6.81
C ARG A 76 -2.03 -19.77 -6.40
N VAL A 77 -0.79 -19.71 -6.88
CA VAL A 77 0.26 -20.69 -6.53
C VAL A 77 0.60 -20.61 -5.05
N ARG A 78 0.76 -19.40 -4.50
CA ARG A 78 1.04 -19.21 -3.06
C ARG A 78 -0.14 -19.57 -2.15
N GLU A 79 -1.37 -19.50 -2.66
CA GLU A 79 -2.56 -19.84 -1.89
C GLU A 79 -2.85 -21.36 -1.89
N LEU A 80 -2.54 -22.06 -2.99
CA LEU A 80 -2.55 -23.53 -3.01
C LEU A 80 -1.58 -24.11 -1.97
N ASP A 81 -0.40 -23.50 -1.83
CA ASP A 81 0.59 -23.83 -0.79
C ASP A 81 0.05 -23.57 0.64
N ARG A 82 -0.76 -22.51 0.81
CA ARG A 82 -1.43 -22.18 2.09
C ARG A 82 -2.57 -23.13 2.47
N GLN A 83 -3.35 -23.61 1.49
CA GLN A 83 -4.39 -24.61 1.76
C GLN A 83 -3.78 -25.94 2.22
N GLN A 84 -2.59 -26.26 1.72
CA GLN A 84 -1.85 -27.45 2.15
C GLN A 84 -1.34 -27.33 3.60
N THR A 85 -1.17 -26.11 4.11
CA THR A 85 -0.58 -25.84 5.44
C THR A 85 -1.58 -25.66 6.59
N ARG A 86 -2.89 -25.95 6.44
CA ARG A 86 -3.91 -25.83 7.52
C ARG A 86 -3.99 -24.47 8.23
N LEU A 87 -3.43 -23.40 7.65
CA LEU A 87 -3.25 -22.10 8.31
C LEU A 87 -4.55 -21.35 8.61
N PHE A 88 -5.63 -21.68 7.90
CA PHE A 88 -6.97 -21.21 8.16
C PHE A 88 -7.83 -22.44 8.46
N SER A 89 -8.33 -22.55 9.69
CA SER A 89 -9.25 -23.63 10.05
C SER A 89 -10.52 -23.49 9.21
N GLN A 90 -10.65 -24.32 8.18
CA GLN A 90 -11.85 -24.50 7.36
C GLN A 90 -12.34 -23.22 6.64
N THR A 91 -11.54 -22.71 5.70
CA THR A 91 -11.97 -21.66 4.76
C THR A 91 -13.17 -22.16 3.95
N ARG A 92 -14.37 -21.62 4.20
CA ARG A 92 -15.63 -22.11 3.57
C ARG A 92 -15.86 -21.56 2.17
N CYS A 93 -15.43 -20.32 1.89
CA CYS A 93 -15.58 -19.65 0.60
C CYS A 93 -14.63 -18.45 0.51
N TRP A 94 -14.23 -18.07 -0.71
CA TRP A 94 -13.49 -16.84 -0.97
C TRP A 94 -13.91 -16.20 -2.30
N ILE A 95 -14.00 -14.88 -2.32
CA ILE A 95 -14.24 -14.07 -3.52
C ILE A 95 -13.12 -13.03 -3.57
N TYR A 96 -12.53 -12.79 -4.74
CA TYR A 96 -11.54 -11.73 -4.90
C TYR A 96 -11.84 -10.86 -6.11
N SER A 97 -11.60 -9.57 -5.96
CA SER A 97 -11.58 -8.58 -7.03
C SER A 97 -10.25 -7.84 -6.99
N ILE A 98 -9.64 -7.63 -8.14
CA ILE A 98 -8.44 -6.79 -8.26
C ILE A 98 -8.84 -5.57 -9.06
N GLU A 99 -8.79 -4.42 -8.41
CA GLU A 99 -9.04 -3.11 -9.01
C GLU A 99 -7.72 -2.38 -9.21
N TRP A 100 -7.62 -1.61 -10.29
CA TRP A 100 -6.47 -0.73 -10.51
C TRP A 100 -6.85 0.66 -10.07
N GLN A 101 -6.22 1.15 -8.98
CA GLN A 101 -6.47 2.51 -8.52
C GLN A 101 -6.05 3.52 -9.59
N LYS A 102 -6.60 4.74 -9.55
CA LYS A 102 -6.26 5.86 -10.48
C LYS A 102 -4.75 6.16 -10.58
N ARG A 103 -3.95 5.66 -9.64
CA ARG A 103 -2.48 5.79 -9.57
C ARG A 103 -1.72 4.63 -10.22
N GLY A 104 -2.41 3.65 -10.83
CA GLY A 104 -1.81 2.53 -11.53
C GLY A 104 -1.19 1.47 -10.62
N LEU A 105 -1.65 1.37 -9.37
CA LEU A 105 -1.28 0.27 -8.47
C LEU A 105 -2.47 -0.71 -8.34
N PRO A 106 -2.24 -2.03 -8.41
CA PRO A 106 -3.29 -3.01 -8.17
C PRO A 106 -3.67 -3.01 -6.69
N HIS A 107 -4.97 -2.92 -6.43
CA HIS A 107 -5.59 -3.08 -5.12
C HIS A 107 -6.47 -4.32 -5.15
N ALA A 108 -6.29 -5.22 -4.20
CA ALA A 108 -7.07 -6.46 -4.13
C ALA A 108 -8.08 -6.36 -2.99
N TYR A 109 -9.35 -6.60 -3.30
CA TYR A 109 -10.39 -6.90 -2.32
C TYR A 109 -10.52 -8.41 -2.28
N ILE A 110 -10.25 -9.02 -1.14
CA ILE A 110 -10.35 -10.46 -0.95
C ILE A 110 -11.30 -10.69 0.21
N LEU A 111 -12.46 -11.24 -0.08
CA LEU A 111 -13.42 -11.69 0.91
C LEU A 111 -13.10 -13.14 1.26
N ILE A 112 -12.81 -13.41 2.53
CA ILE A 112 -12.52 -14.76 3.03
C ILE A 112 -13.42 -15.02 4.23
N TRP A 113 -14.11 -16.17 4.22
CA TRP A 113 -14.94 -16.59 5.35
C TRP A 113 -14.04 -17.22 6.42
N LEU A 114 -13.72 -16.44 7.45
CA LEU A 114 -12.82 -16.82 8.56
C LEU A 114 -13.45 -16.49 9.92
N GLY A 115 -13.00 -17.14 10.98
CA GLY A 115 -13.42 -16.81 12.34
C GLY A 115 -12.87 -15.45 12.80
N VAL A 116 -13.64 -14.72 13.61
CA VAL A 116 -13.33 -13.36 14.13
C VAL A 116 -11.97 -13.22 14.85
N LYS A 117 -11.40 -14.32 15.33
CA LYS A 117 -10.18 -14.35 16.16
C LYS A 117 -8.88 -13.99 15.43
N ILE A 118 -8.92 -13.77 14.12
CA ILE A 118 -7.71 -13.52 13.32
C ILE A 118 -7.41 -12.03 13.08
N ILE A 119 -8.35 -11.14 13.43
CA ILE A 119 -8.26 -9.70 13.19
C ILE A 119 -7.84 -9.00 14.49
N SER A 120 -6.83 -8.14 14.39
CA SER A 120 -6.36 -7.25 15.44
C SER A 120 -6.41 -5.81 14.96
N ALA A 121 -6.64 -4.87 15.87
CA ALA A 121 -6.50 -3.45 15.60
C ALA A 121 -5.65 -2.78 16.70
N GLU A 122 -4.67 -3.53 17.22
CA GLU A 122 -3.77 -3.07 18.28
C GLU A 122 -2.32 -3.04 17.79
N ILE A 123 -1.55 -2.08 18.30
CA ILE A 123 -0.08 -2.04 18.19
C ILE A 123 0.47 -3.26 18.95
N PRO A 124 1.27 -4.13 18.32
CA PRO A 124 1.88 -5.28 18.98
C PRO A 124 2.86 -4.85 20.08
N ASP A 125 3.10 -5.73 21.05
CA ASP A 125 4.20 -5.53 21.99
C ASP A 125 5.55 -5.81 21.28
N PRO A 126 6.47 -4.82 21.18
CA PRO A 126 7.79 -5.03 20.58
C PRO A 126 8.64 -6.08 21.32
N LEU A 127 8.43 -6.29 22.62
CA LEU A 127 9.16 -7.30 23.41
C LEU A 127 8.72 -8.73 23.07
N ILE A 128 7.47 -8.90 22.62
CA ILE A 128 6.92 -10.20 22.24
C ILE A 128 7.13 -10.45 20.74
N ASP A 129 6.94 -9.43 19.90
CA ASP A 129 7.07 -9.55 18.47
C ASP A 129 7.46 -8.23 17.79
N GLN A 130 8.76 -7.94 17.82
CA GLN A 130 9.35 -6.78 17.17
C GLN A 130 9.04 -6.72 15.67
N GLU A 131 9.06 -7.86 14.96
CA GLU A 131 8.80 -7.87 13.52
C GLU A 131 7.37 -7.41 13.20
N LEU A 132 6.38 -7.92 13.94
CA LEU A 132 5.01 -7.47 13.74
C LEU A 132 4.84 -6.01 14.14
N PHE A 133 5.48 -5.57 15.23
CA PHE A 133 5.47 -4.17 15.65
C PHE A 133 5.96 -3.24 14.53
N ASP A 134 7.12 -3.54 13.95
CA ASP A 134 7.69 -2.75 12.85
C ASP A 134 6.76 -2.72 11.62
N ILE A 135 6.16 -3.86 11.28
CA ILE A 135 5.21 -3.94 10.16
C ILE A 135 3.96 -3.12 10.43
N VAL A 136 3.37 -3.24 11.62
CA VAL A 136 2.12 -2.55 12.00
C VAL A 136 2.34 -1.05 12.09
N THR A 137 3.40 -0.60 12.76
CA THR A 137 3.74 0.82 12.90
C THR A 137 4.08 1.48 11.56
N SER A 138 4.65 0.73 10.61
CA SER A 138 5.00 1.25 9.28
C SER A 138 3.83 1.22 8.29
N HIS A 139 2.99 0.19 8.33
CA HIS A 139 2.02 -0.09 7.25
C HIS A 139 0.56 -0.10 7.69
N MET A 140 0.26 -0.18 8.98
CA MET A 140 -1.11 -0.35 9.47
C MET A 140 -1.56 0.79 10.38
N ILE A 141 -0.88 1.92 10.32
CA ILE A 141 -1.29 3.15 11.00
C ILE A 141 -2.06 4.01 10.02
N HIS A 142 -3.29 4.38 10.38
CA HIS A 142 -4.00 5.40 9.64
C HIS A 142 -3.19 6.69 9.72
N GLY A 143 -2.87 7.25 8.55
CA GLY A 143 -2.05 8.44 8.47
C GLY A 143 -2.61 9.56 9.36
N PRO A 144 -1.74 10.36 9.99
CA PRO A 144 -2.17 11.43 10.86
C PRO A 144 -3.10 12.36 10.08
N CYS A 145 -4.28 12.57 10.62
CA CYS A 145 -5.35 13.36 10.04
C CYS A 145 -6.10 14.08 11.16
N GLY A 146 -7.08 14.91 10.82
CA GLY A 146 -7.79 15.73 11.80
C GLY A 146 -6.85 16.76 12.39
N ILE A 147 -6.77 16.79 13.72
CA ILE A 147 -5.94 17.77 14.46
C ILE A 147 -4.46 17.73 14.05
N PHE A 148 -3.96 16.57 13.63
CA PHE A 148 -2.56 16.41 13.22
C PHE A 148 -2.30 16.85 11.78
N ASN A 149 -3.31 16.75 10.91
CA ASN A 149 -3.22 17.20 9.53
C ASN A 149 -4.60 17.32 8.87
N MET A 150 -5.09 18.55 8.75
CA MET A 150 -6.36 18.85 8.08
C MET A 150 -6.30 18.70 6.56
N THR A 151 -5.10 18.62 5.97
CA THR A 151 -4.90 18.49 4.51
C THR A 151 -4.83 17.04 4.03
N SER A 152 -4.94 16.07 4.96
CA SER A 152 -4.90 14.65 4.63
C SER A 152 -6.05 14.26 3.68
N PRO A 153 -5.84 13.38 2.68
CA PRO A 153 -6.85 13.05 1.67
C PRO A 153 -8.14 12.43 2.23
N CYS A 154 -8.11 11.91 3.45
CA CYS A 154 -9.27 11.34 4.15
C CYS A 154 -10.13 12.40 4.85
N MET A 155 -9.73 13.67 4.84
CA MET A 155 -10.45 14.75 5.51
C MET A 155 -11.55 15.30 4.62
N GLU A 156 -12.78 15.31 5.15
CA GLU A 156 -13.96 15.88 4.51
C GLU A 156 -14.80 16.60 5.56
N ASN A 157 -15.23 17.84 5.27
CA ASN A 157 -16.00 18.67 6.20
C ASN A 157 -15.39 18.78 7.62
N GLY A 158 -14.05 18.82 7.68
CA GLY A 158 -13.29 18.91 8.91
C GLY A 158 -13.22 17.62 9.74
N LYS A 159 -13.73 16.50 9.24
CA LYS A 159 -13.68 15.19 9.91
C LYS A 159 -12.99 14.16 9.02
N CYS A 160 -12.38 13.14 9.62
CA CYS A 160 -11.87 12.01 8.86
C CYS A 160 -13.05 11.15 8.38
N GLU A 161 -13.16 10.95 7.07
CA GLU A 161 -14.18 10.11 6.42
C GLU A 161 -14.15 8.66 6.97
N LYS A 162 -12.95 8.17 7.31
CA LYS A 162 -12.73 6.85 7.91
C LYS A 162 -12.98 6.82 9.43
N ARG A 163 -13.40 7.95 10.02
CA ARG A 163 -13.74 8.11 11.45
C ARG A 163 -12.59 7.76 12.40
N PHE A 164 -11.39 8.24 12.09
CA PHE A 164 -10.25 8.19 13.02
C PHE A 164 -10.15 9.48 13.84
N PRO A 165 -9.68 9.42 15.11
CA PRO A 165 -9.33 8.21 15.87
C PRO A 165 -10.56 7.35 16.22
N LYS A 166 -10.38 6.01 16.27
CA LYS A 166 -11.44 5.06 16.67
C LYS A 166 -11.60 5.02 18.19
N GLN A 167 -12.79 4.70 18.69
CA GLN A 167 -13.00 4.55 20.13
C GLN A 167 -12.21 3.37 20.71
N TYR A 168 -11.82 3.46 21.97
CA TYR A 168 -11.26 2.30 22.69
C TYR A 168 -12.34 1.28 22.97
N THR A 169 -11.96 0.01 22.96
CA THR A 169 -12.84 -1.11 23.32
C THR A 169 -11.98 -2.25 23.82
N ASN A 170 -12.33 -2.84 24.97
CA ASN A 170 -11.55 -3.92 25.58
C ASN A 170 -11.72 -5.26 24.88
N ASP A 171 -12.80 -5.44 24.11
CA ASP A 171 -13.10 -6.66 23.37
C ASP A 171 -13.61 -6.34 21.97
N THR A 172 -13.51 -7.30 21.06
CA THR A 172 -14.13 -7.17 19.73
C THR A 172 -15.62 -7.47 19.84
N VAL A 173 -16.46 -6.50 19.49
CA VAL A 173 -17.93 -6.61 19.52
C VAL A 173 -18.45 -6.67 18.09
N THR A 174 -19.27 -7.68 17.78
CA THR A 174 -19.76 -7.96 16.42
C THR A 174 -21.28 -7.83 16.30
N ASP A 175 -21.92 -6.97 17.10
CA ASP A 175 -23.37 -6.98 17.27
C ASP A 175 -24.16 -6.00 16.36
N ILE A 176 -25.29 -6.52 15.86
CA ILE A 176 -26.50 -6.01 15.14
C ILE A 176 -26.39 -4.94 14.03
N ASP A 177 -25.45 -4.00 14.04
CA ASP A 177 -25.45 -2.85 13.09
C ASP A 177 -24.46 -2.97 11.91
N GLY A 178 -24.01 -4.19 11.61
CA GLY A 178 -23.29 -4.52 10.37
C GLY A 178 -21.79 -4.18 10.34
N TYR A 179 -21.25 -3.44 11.31
CA TYR A 179 -19.81 -3.15 11.41
C TYR A 179 -19.22 -3.57 12.76
N PRO A 180 -18.20 -4.45 12.78
CA PRO A 180 -17.54 -4.87 14.00
C PRO A 180 -16.75 -3.72 14.64
N LEU A 181 -16.87 -3.60 15.96
CA LEU A 181 -15.97 -2.78 16.77
C LEU A 181 -14.81 -3.67 17.21
N TYR A 182 -13.63 -3.46 16.64
CA TYR A 182 -12.44 -4.20 17.03
C TYR A 182 -11.90 -3.75 18.38
N ARG A 183 -11.38 -4.71 19.14
CA ARG A 183 -10.60 -4.43 20.35
C ARG A 183 -9.48 -3.43 20.07
N ARG A 184 -9.46 -2.35 20.85
CA ARG A 184 -8.46 -1.29 20.90
C ARG A 184 -8.30 -0.90 22.36
N ARG A 185 -7.42 -1.58 23.10
CA ARG A 185 -7.21 -1.25 24.52
C ARG A 185 -6.49 0.09 24.66
N ASN A 186 -6.88 0.89 25.64
CA ASN A 186 -6.11 2.06 26.05
C ASN A 186 -4.85 1.61 26.82
N PHE A 187 -3.97 2.55 27.17
CA PHE A 187 -2.73 2.25 27.90
C PHE A 187 -2.96 1.51 29.22
N GLU A 188 -3.95 1.93 30.02
CA GLU A 188 -4.29 1.31 31.31
C GLU A 188 -4.74 -0.15 31.20
N ASN A 189 -5.35 -0.52 30.07
CA ASN A 189 -5.79 -1.90 29.79
C ASN A 189 -4.77 -2.70 28.96
N GLY A 190 -3.50 -2.28 28.93
CA GLY A 190 -2.43 -2.98 28.21
C GLY A 190 -2.40 -2.70 26.71
N GLY A 191 -2.90 -1.54 26.28
CA GLY A 191 -2.65 -0.98 24.96
C GLY A 191 -1.25 -0.36 24.87
N HIS A 192 -0.71 -0.28 23.66
CA HIS A 192 0.61 0.29 23.41
C HIS A 192 0.49 1.64 22.71
N ILE A 193 1.51 2.47 22.92
CA ILE A 193 1.69 3.78 22.27
C ILE A 193 3.07 3.75 21.63
N PHE A 194 3.20 4.36 20.45
CA PHE A 194 4.50 4.62 19.85
C PHE A 194 4.57 6.03 19.29
N THR A 195 5.80 6.52 19.14
CA THR A 195 6.04 7.87 18.63
C THR A 195 6.35 7.82 17.14
N MET A 196 5.57 8.55 16.35
CA MET A 196 5.72 8.64 14.91
C MET A 196 6.22 10.03 14.50
N ARG A 197 7.22 10.07 13.61
CA ARG A 197 7.71 11.33 13.03
C ARG A 197 6.88 11.71 11.81
N MET A 198 6.39 12.94 11.78
CA MET A 198 5.66 13.48 10.64
C MET A 198 6.61 13.76 9.46
N SER A 199 6.23 13.37 8.24
CA SER A 199 7.08 13.60 7.06
C SER A 199 7.32 15.08 6.75
N ASN A 200 6.40 15.95 7.18
CA ASN A 200 6.38 17.38 6.86
C ASN A 200 6.59 18.29 8.08
N SER A 201 6.99 17.73 9.23
CA SER A 201 7.21 18.48 10.46
C SER A 201 8.32 17.86 11.30
N THR A 202 9.03 18.68 12.08
CA THR A 202 9.94 18.19 13.14
C THR A 202 9.19 17.59 14.32
N ASN A 203 7.85 17.78 14.36
CA ASN A 203 7.03 17.32 15.46
C ASN A 203 6.88 15.80 15.43
N GLN A 204 7.04 15.22 16.61
CA GLN A 204 6.71 13.85 16.91
C GLN A 204 5.27 13.79 17.41
N VAL A 205 4.54 12.77 16.99
CA VAL A 205 3.16 12.55 17.41
C VAL A 205 3.07 11.20 18.10
N GLU A 206 2.44 11.15 19.26
CA GLU A 206 2.12 9.90 19.94
C GLU A 206 0.90 9.27 19.28
N ILE A 207 1.06 8.01 18.88
CA ILE A 207 0.05 7.22 18.19
C ILE A 207 -0.24 5.99 19.03
N ASP A 208 -1.52 5.76 19.28
CA ASP A 208 -2.01 4.64 20.07
C ASP A 208 -2.89 3.70 19.23
N ASN A 209 -3.52 2.75 19.90
CA ASN A 209 -4.43 1.78 19.30
C ASN A 209 -5.65 2.40 18.59
N GLN A 210 -6.00 3.68 18.79
CA GLN A 210 -7.12 4.31 18.10
C GLN A 210 -6.85 4.54 16.60
N TRP A 211 -5.58 4.55 16.19
CA TRP A 211 -5.14 4.87 14.83
C TRP A 211 -4.84 3.63 13.98
N VAL A 212 -4.85 2.45 14.58
CA VAL A 212 -4.48 1.21 13.88
C VAL A 212 -5.57 0.80 12.89
N VAL A 213 -5.21 0.54 11.65
CA VAL A 213 -6.09 -0.10 10.65
C VAL A 213 -6.18 -1.59 10.97
N PRO A 214 -7.38 -2.19 11.02
CA PRO A 214 -7.56 -3.61 11.30
C PRO A 214 -6.72 -4.51 10.39
N TYR A 215 -6.05 -5.51 10.97
CA TYR A 215 -5.11 -6.37 10.27
C TYR A 215 -5.15 -7.81 10.75
N SER A 216 -4.60 -8.72 9.95
CA SER A 216 -4.29 -10.08 10.38
C SER A 216 -2.79 -10.25 10.55
N ARG A 217 -2.36 -10.67 11.76
CA ARG A 217 -0.94 -10.93 12.09
C ARG A 217 -0.25 -11.81 11.03
N LEU A 218 -0.91 -12.87 10.58
CA LEU A 218 -0.38 -13.78 9.57
C LEU A 218 -0.16 -13.08 8.22
N LEU A 219 -1.17 -12.34 7.73
CA LEU A 219 -1.11 -11.67 6.44
C LEU A 219 -0.08 -10.52 6.46
N SER A 220 -0.06 -9.73 7.53
CA SER A 220 0.91 -8.66 7.74
C SER A 220 2.33 -9.19 7.68
N LYS A 221 2.65 -10.28 8.41
CA LYS A 221 3.99 -10.89 8.36
C LYS A 221 4.35 -11.48 7.02
N THR A 222 3.39 -12.13 6.35
CA THR A 222 3.67 -12.80 5.07
C THR A 222 4.00 -11.79 3.97
N TYR A 223 3.25 -10.69 3.90
CA TYR A 223 3.30 -9.77 2.77
C TYR A 223 4.04 -8.46 3.06
N LYS A 224 4.23 -8.10 4.34
CA LYS A 224 4.93 -6.88 4.77
C LYS A 224 4.42 -5.64 4.04
N ALA A 225 3.09 -5.53 3.96
CA ALA A 225 2.39 -4.50 3.20
C ALA A 225 1.12 -4.03 3.94
N HIS A 226 0.58 -2.89 3.53
CA HIS A 226 -0.68 -2.36 4.05
C HIS A 226 -1.85 -3.25 3.59
N ILE A 227 -2.41 -4.07 4.49
CA ILE A 227 -3.50 -5.01 4.21
C ILE A 227 -4.63 -4.80 5.23
N ASN A 228 -5.63 -4.01 4.88
CA ASN A 228 -6.82 -3.88 5.73
C ASN A 228 -7.62 -5.18 5.72
N VAL A 229 -7.93 -5.72 6.90
CA VAL A 229 -8.75 -6.93 7.05
C VAL A 229 -9.98 -6.59 7.87
N GLU A 230 -11.15 -6.68 7.25
CA GLU A 230 -12.41 -6.39 7.90
C GLU A 230 -13.29 -7.64 7.99
N PHE A 231 -13.97 -7.81 9.12
CA PHE A 231 -15.02 -8.79 9.31
C PHE A 231 -16.32 -8.23 8.74
N SER A 232 -16.95 -9.03 7.89
CA SER A 232 -18.25 -8.74 7.29
C SER A 232 -19.24 -9.77 7.80
N ILE A 233 -20.41 -9.31 8.25
CA ILE A 233 -21.55 -10.17 8.50
C ILE A 233 -22.21 -10.43 7.13
N PRO A 234 -22.61 -11.68 6.81
CA PRO A 234 -23.32 -12.01 5.57
C PRO A 234 -24.69 -11.34 5.44
#